data_AF-A0A1G3RJP5-F1
#
_entry.id   AF-A0A1G3RJP5-F1
#
_cell.length_a   1.000
_cell.length_b   1.000
_cell.length_c   1.000
_cell.angle_alpha   90.00
_cell.angle_beta   90.00
_cell.angle_gamma   90.00
#
_symmetry.space_group_name_H-M   'P 1'
#
loop_
_entity.id
_entity.type
_entity.pdbx_description
1 polymer ?
#
loop_
_entity_poly.entity_id
_entity_poly.type
_entity_poly.pdbx_seq_one_letter_code
_entity_poly.pdbx_strand_id
1 'polypeptide(L)' 'MQFFKCDVCKSEIKELNPGRTIFHIREFEICDHCHDDLNDAVRQTVRNKRPFDFTWYERLTVDLIQDGMKKNKIAVPSRK' A
#
# COMPACT_ATOMS: atom_id res chain seq x y z
N MET A 1 -10.49 -22.78 -6.65
CA MET A 1 -9.26 -22.20 -6.08
C MET A 1 -9.28 -20.73 -6.40
N GLN A 2 -9.49 -19.87 -5.40
CA GLN A 2 -9.53 -18.43 -5.61
C GLN A 2 -8.10 -17.91 -5.50
N PHE A 3 -7.59 -17.33 -6.58
CA PHE A 3 -6.29 -16.69 -6.59
C PHE A 3 -6.52 -15.20 -6.43
N PHE A 4 -6.03 -14.64 -5.33
CA PHE A 4 -6.04 -13.19 -5.15
C PHE A 4 -4.77 -12.62 -5.75
N LYS A 5 -4.88 -11.47 -6.41
CA LYS A 5 -3.76 -10.80 -7.05
C LYS A 5 -3.59 -9.44 -6.42
N CYS A 6 -2.39 -9.13 -5.96
CA CYS A 6 -2.09 -7.78 -5.48
C CYS A 6 -2.17 -6.78 -6.62
N ASP A 7 -2.95 -5.71 -6.48
CA ASP A 7 -3.09 -4.67 -7.50
C ASP A 7 -1.77 -3.93 -7.77
N VAL A 8 -0.91 -3.83 -6.77
CA VAL A 8 0.38 -3.13 -6.85
C VAL A 8 1.43 -4.02 -7.51
N CYS A 9 1.88 -5.08 -6.83
CA CYS A 9 3.00 -5.89 -7.31
C CYS A 9 2.58 -7.00 -8.29
N LYS A 10 1.27 -7.20 -8.51
CA LYS A 10 0.70 -8.22 -9.41
C LYS A 10 1.05 -9.66 -9.03
N SER A 11 1.64 -9.87 -7.86
CA SER A 11 1.94 -11.17 -7.30
C SER A 11 0.67 -11.92 -6.93
N GLU A 12 0.66 -13.21 -7.22
CA GLU A 12 -0.42 -14.12 -6.83
C GLU A 12 -0.28 -14.52 -5.36
N ILE A 13 -1.35 -14.30 -4.59
CA ILE A 13 -1.49 -14.72 -3.21
C ILE A 13 -2.30 -16.01 -3.23
N LYS A 14 -1.63 -17.15 -3.05
CA LYS A 14 -2.30 -18.43 -2.80
C LYS A 14 -2.78 -18.44 -1.35
N GLU A 15 -4.09 -18.54 -1.13
CA GLU A 15 -4.75 -18.56 0.19
C GLU A 15 -4.25 -19.67 1.14
N LEU A 16 -3.51 -20.66 0.63
CA LEU A 16 -3.10 -21.84 1.40
C LEU A 16 -1.94 -21.61 2.38
N ASN A 17 -1.40 -20.40 2.48
CA ASN A 17 -0.32 -20.11 3.43
C ASN A 17 -0.87 -19.38 4.68
N PRO A 18 -1.01 -20.05 5.83
CA PRO A 18 -1.38 -19.39 7.08
C PRO A 18 -0.27 -18.39 7.46
N GLY A 19 -0.51 -17.11 7.17
CA GLY A 19 0.46 -16.03 7.37
C GLY A 19 0.49 -14.96 6.28
N ARG A 20 -0.20 -15.15 5.14
CA ARG A 20 -0.38 -14.08 4.15
C ARG A 20 -1.76 -13.45 4.30
N THR A 21 -1.80 -12.21 4.78
CA THR A 21 -3.02 -11.41 4.88
C THR A 21 -3.21 -10.60 3.60
N ILE A 22 -4.45 -10.56 3.11
CA ILE A 22 -4.85 -9.66 2.02
C ILE A 22 -5.46 -8.43 2.68
N PHE A 23 -4.95 -7.27 2.35
CA PHE A 23 -5.46 -6.01 2.87
C PHE A 23 -6.37 -5.38 1.81
N HIS A 24 -7.60 -5.08 2.24
CA HIS A 24 -8.57 -4.40 1.41
C HIS A 24 -8.61 -2.92 1.80
N ILE A 25 -8.09 -2.06 0.93
CA ILE A 25 -8.06 -0.60 1.14
C ILE A 25 -8.94 0.04 0.09
N ARG A 26 -10.13 0.49 0.51
CA ARG A 26 -11.16 1.03 -0.39
C ARG A 26 -11.52 0.02 -1.47
N GLU A 27 -11.16 0.26 -2.72
CA GLU A 27 -11.36 -0.66 -3.86
C GLU A 27 -10.14 -1.53 -4.20
N PHE A 28 -9.01 -1.38 -3.48
CA PHE A 28 -7.75 -2.04 -3.81
C PHE A 28 -7.49 -3.25 -2.92
N GLU A 29 -6.98 -4.33 -3.54
CA GLU A 29 -6.49 -5.51 -2.85
C GLU A 29 -4.96 -5.52 -2.91
N ILE A 30 -4.32 -5.44 -1.74
CA ILE A 30 -2.85 -5.42 -1.65
C ILE A 30 -2.34 -6.55 -0.76
N CYS A 31 -1.16 -7.07 -1.12
CA CYS A 31 -0.46 -8.03 -0.29
C CYS A 31 0.17 -7.36 0.93
N ASP A 32 0.46 -8.16 1.95
CA ASP A 32 1.18 -7.79 3.18
C ASP A 32 2.41 -6.90 2.93
N HIS A 33 3.30 -7.30 2.00
CA HIS A 33 4.48 -6.52 1.67
C HIS A 33 4.17 -5.11 1.12
N CYS A 34 3.18 -5.00 0.22
CA CYS A 34 2.80 -3.70 -0.33
C CYS A 34 2.07 -2.85 0.73
N HIS A 35 1.35 -3.48 1.65
CA HIS A 35 0.73 -2.80 2.77
C HIS A 35 1.77 -2.23 3.74
N ASP A 36 2.84 -2.96 4.04
CA ASP A 36 3.94 -2.47 4.87
C ASP A 36 4.67 -1.30 4.20
N ASP A 37 5.00 -1.41 2.92
CA ASP A 37 5.59 -0.31 2.14
C ASP A 37 4.68 0.93 2.13
N LEU A 38 3.36 0.73 1.97
CA LEU A 38 2.37 1.81 2.03
C LEU A 38 2.39 2.51 3.39
N ASN A 39 2.35 1.74 4.47
CA ASN A 39 2.35 2.29 5.83
C ASN A 39 3.63 3.09 6.10
N ASP A 40 4.78 2.61 5.66
CA ASP A 40 6.03 3.33 5.81
C ASP A 40 6.08 4.62 4.97
N ALA A 41 5.63 4.57 3.72
CA ALA A 41 5.56 5.75 2.86
C ALA A 41 4.61 6.82 3.42
N VAL A 42 3.44 6.41 3.89
CA VAL A 42 2.45 7.27 4.53
C VAL A 42 3.02 7.87 5.83
N ARG A 43 3.54 7.05 6.74
CA ARG A 43 4.10 7.50 8.03
C ARG A 43 5.17 8.56 7.85
N GLN A 44 6.09 8.36 6.90
CA GLN A 44 7.16 9.31 6.64
C GLN A 44 6.65 10.64 6.08
N THR A 45 5.70 10.57 5.16
CA THR A 45 5.12 11.78 4.55
C THR A 45 4.29 12.57 5.56
N VAL A 46 3.47 11.88 6.36
CA VAL A 46 2.63 12.48 7.40
C VAL A 46 3.45 13.14 8.50
N ARG A 47 4.55 12.51 8.92
CA ARG A 47 5.41 13.03 10.01
C ARG A 47 5.93 14.45 9.74
N ASN A 48 6.16 14.78 8.46
CA ASN A 48 6.70 16.07 8.04
C ASN A 48 5.62 17.08 7.66
N LYS A 49 4.34 16.67 7.55
CA LYS A 49 3.24 17.56 7.19
C LYS A 49 2.67 18.26 8.42
N ARG A 50 2.82 19.59 8.50
CA ARG A 50 2.10 20.45 9.45
C ARG A 50 1.47 21.65 8.72
N PRO A 51 0.20 22.01 9.00
CA PRO A 51 -0.76 21.26 9.82
C PRO A 51 -1.16 19.93 9.17
N PHE A 52 -1.56 18.97 10.02
CA PHE A 52 -2.12 17.68 9.59
C PHE A 52 -3.55 17.87 9.08
N ASP A 53 -3.88 17.22 7.97
CA ASP A 53 -5.21 17.25 7.35
C ASP A 53 -5.61 15.81 7.00
N PHE A 54 -6.76 15.38 7.50
CA PHE A 54 -7.26 14.03 7.30
C PHE A 54 -7.72 13.76 5.86
N THR A 55 -8.32 14.74 5.19
CA THR A 55 -8.74 14.61 3.78
C THR A 55 -7.50 14.46 2.88
N TRP A 56 -6.43 15.18 3.19
CA TRP A 56 -5.14 15.00 2.53
C TRP A 56 -4.54 13.62 2.78
N TYR A 57 -4.61 13.10 4.01
CA TYR A 57 -4.12 11.76 4.36
C TYR A 57 -4.80 10.65 3.54
N GLU A 58 -6.12 10.70 3.42
CA GLU A 58 -6.87 9.73 2.63
C GLU A 58 -6.51 9.79 1.15
N ARG A 59 -6.37 11.00 0.59
CA ARG A 59 -5.91 11.21 -0.79
C ARG A 59 -4.50 10.69 -1.00
N LEU A 60 -3.57 11.03 -0.11
CA LEU A 60 -2.18 10.57 -0.16
C LEU A 60 -2.11 9.04 -0.21
N THR A 61 -2.92 8.35 0.61
CA THR A 61 -2.93 6.90 0.68
C THR A 61 -3.35 6.29 -0.67
N VAL A 62 -4.41 6.83 -1.28
CA VAL A 62 -4.85 6.38 -2.62
C VAL A 62 -3.84 6.73 -3.70
N ASP A 63 -3.26 7.93 -3.67
CA ASP A 63 -2.26 8.37 -4.64
C ASP A 63 -1.03 7.46 -4.61
N LEU A 64 -0.56 7.07 -3.43
CA LEU A 64 0.56 6.15 -3.24
C LEU A 64 0.25 4.74 -3.79
N ILE A 65 -0.97 4.24 -3.59
CA ILE A 65 -1.39 2.95 -4.15
C ILE A 65 -1.43 3.05 -5.69
N GLN A 66 -2.08 4.08 -6.24
CA GLN A 66 -2.20 4.26 -7.68
C GLN A 66 -0.84 4.47 -8.37
N ASP A 67 0.07 5.22 -7.76
CA ASP A 67 1.45 5.34 -8.24
C ASP A 67 2.20 4.00 -8.12
N GLY A 68 1.97 3.28 -7.03
CA GLY A 68 2.50 1.94 -6.80
C GLY A 68 2.07 0.94 -7.88
N MET A 69 0.80 0.96 -8.29
CA MET A 69 0.27 0.12 -9.38
C MET A 69 0.96 0.39 -10.71
N LYS A 70 1.29 1.66 -11.01
CA LYS A 70 2.00 2.04 -12.24
C LYS A 70 3.44 1.55 -12.23
N LYS A 71 4.09 1.57 -11.06
CA LYS A 71 5.51 1.21 -10.88
C LYS A 71 5.73 -0.24 -10.46
N ASN A 72 4.65 -0.99 -10.22
CA ASN A 72 4.61 -2.30 -9.59
C ASN A 72 5.28 -2.37 -8.19
N LYS A 73 5.45 -1.22 -7.52
CA LYS A 73 6.05 -1.10 -6.18
C LYS A 73 5.69 0.25 -5.56
N ILE A 74 5.48 0.28 -4.24
CA ILE A 74 5.28 1.54 -3.52
C ILE A 74 6.65 2.13 -3.17
N ALA A 75 6.86 3.39 -3.54
CA ALA A 75 8.10 4.08 -3.24
C ALA A 75 8.10 4.55 -1.79
N VAL A 76 8.83 3.83 -0.93
CA VAL A 76 9.11 4.31 0.43
C VAL A 76 10.25 5.32 0.34
N PRO A 77 10.05 6.60 0.69
CA PRO A 77 11.15 7.54 0.77
C PRO A 77 12.16 6.99 1.78
N SER A 78 13.39 6.69 1.37
CA SER A 78 14.41 6.23 2.31
C SER A 78 14.89 7.41 3.15
N ARG A 79 15.07 7.22 4.46
CA ARG A 79 15.83 8.17 5.31
C ARG A 79 17.24 8.29 4.72
N LYS A 80 17.53 9.41 4.07
CA LYS A 80 18.91 9.88 3.92
C LYS A 80 19.36 10.53 5.21
#